data_AF-A0A6U4C540-F1
#
_entry.id   AF-A0A6U4C540-F1
#
_cell.length_a   1.000
_cell.length_b   1.000
_cell.length_c   1.000
_cell.angle_alpha   90.00
_cell.angle_beta   90.00
_cell.angle_gamma   90.00
#
_symmetry.space_group_name_H-M   'P 1'
#
loop_
_entity.id
_entity.type
_entity.pdbx_description
1 polymer ?
#
loop_
_entity_poly.entity_id
_entity_poly.type
_entity_poly.pdbx_seq_one_letter_code
_entity_poly.pdbx_strand_id
1 'polypeptide(L)'
;AGPFGVLKHEVGVHRVQRVPVNDTKLQTSSASVVVLPEADEVDVVINEADLKIDTYRASGAGGQHVNTTDSAVRITHLPTGTVVAIQDERSQHKNKAKALKVLGARIAEAEEEKLRAEQMQSRSSQIGRGDRSERIRTYNYAQDRITDHRIHVTTHGMHKVANGELIGEFNAALCDRELQERLEDFEDGNA
;
A
#
# COMPACT_ATOMS: atom_id res chain seq x y z
N ALA A 1 -8.43 7.47 19.33
CA ALA A 1 -7.52 7.20 18.20
C ALA A 1 -8.12 6.07 17.36
N GLY A 2 -8.10 6.17 16.03
CA GLY A 2 -8.49 5.05 15.16
C GLY A 2 -7.45 3.91 15.19
N PRO A 3 -7.75 2.73 14.60
CA PRO A 3 -6.87 1.56 14.64
C PRO A 3 -5.44 1.85 14.17
N PHE A 4 -5.30 2.59 13.06
CA PHE A 4 -3.99 2.99 12.54
C PHE A 4 -3.20 3.87 13.52
N GLY A 5 -3.87 4.81 14.20
CA GLY A 5 -3.24 5.71 15.15
C GLY A 5 -2.66 5.00 16.38
N VAL A 6 -3.24 3.87 16.78
CA VAL A 6 -2.70 3.04 17.87
C VAL A 6 -1.55 2.17 17.36
N LEU A 7 -1.70 1.57 16.18
CA LEU A 7 -0.75 0.58 15.65
C LEU A 7 0.47 1.20 14.95
N LYS A 8 0.44 2.48 14.55
CA LYS A 8 1.56 3.14 13.86
C LYS A 8 2.90 3.03 14.62
N HIS A 9 2.85 2.91 15.94
CA HIS A 9 4.03 2.78 16.80
C HIS A 9 4.61 1.36 16.86
N GLU A 10 3.91 0.37 16.31
CA GLU A 10 4.40 -1.01 16.16
C GLU A 10 5.26 -1.22 14.91
N VAL A 11 5.40 -0.20 14.07
CA VAL A 11 6.21 -0.31 12.85
C VAL A 11 7.69 -0.44 13.18
N GLY A 12 8.32 -1.51 12.68
CA GLY A 12 9.77 -1.72 12.77
C GLY A 12 10.16 -3.17 13.08
N VAL A 13 11.41 -3.37 13.50
CA VAL A 13 11.95 -4.71 13.77
C VAL A 13 11.78 -5.09 15.24
N HIS A 14 11.08 -6.20 15.47
CA HIS A 14 10.87 -6.81 16.78
C HIS A 14 11.83 -7.99 16.96
N ARG A 15 12.63 -7.96 18.02
CA ARG A 15 13.61 -9.01 18.32
C ARG A 15 13.12 -9.91 19.44
N VAL A 16 13.14 -11.23 19.26
CA VAL A 16 12.80 -12.20 20.31
C VAL A 16 14.02 -13.04 20.69
N GLN A 17 14.20 -13.25 21.99
CA GLN A 17 15.20 -14.14 22.58
C GLN A 17 14.47 -15.22 23.37
N ARG A 18 14.50 -16.46 22.88
CA ARG A 18 13.81 -17.61 23.50
C ARG A 18 14.50 -18.92 23.14
N VAL A 19 14.18 -19.98 23.89
CA VAL A 19 14.47 -21.34 23.46
C VAL A 19 13.34 -21.74 22.50
N PRO A 20 13.61 -21.97 21.20
CA PRO A 20 12.58 -22.34 20.25
C PRO A 20 12.16 -23.79 20.48
N VAL A 21 10.96 -24.16 19.99
CA VAL A 21 10.41 -25.52 20.16
C VAL A 21 11.34 -26.61 19.62
N ASN A 22 12.15 -26.27 18.61
CA ASN A 22 12.99 -27.21 17.88
C ASN A 22 14.47 -27.24 18.36
N ASP A 23 14.83 -26.47 19.40
CA ASP A 23 16.20 -26.42 19.92
C ASP A 23 16.20 -26.39 21.46
N THR A 24 17.30 -26.79 22.07
CA THR A 24 17.55 -26.70 23.52
C THR A 24 18.31 -25.43 23.91
N LYS A 25 18.92 -24.72 22.94
CA LYS A 25 19.68 -23.49 23.20
C LYS A 25 18.86 -22.22 22.99
N LEU A 26 19.23 -21.16 23.72
CA LEU A 26 18.66 -19.82 23.53
C LEU A 26 19.02 -19.30 22.13
N GLN A 27 18.01 -18.98 21.34
CA GLN A 27 18.17 -18.37 20.02
C GLN A 27 17.60 -16.96 20.00
N THR A 28 18.14 -16.13 19.10
CA THR A 28 17.65 -14.78 18.84
C THR A 28 17.08 -14.72 17.42
N SER A 29 15.81 -14.36 17.30
CA SER A 29 15.10 -14.16 16.03
C SER A 29 14.61 -12.71 15.91
N SER A 30 14.32 -12.27 14.70
CA SER A 30 13.72 -10.96 14.41
C SER A 30 12.49 -11.12 13.53
N ALA A 31 11.54 -10.22 13.68
CA ALA A 31 10.34 -10.10 12.84
C ALA A 31 10.10 -8.62 12.54
N SER A 32 9.84 -8.28 11.28
CA SER A 32 9.50 -6.91 10.89
C SER A 32 7.98 -6.75 10.85
N VAL A 33 7.48 -5.68 11.47
CA VAL A 33 6.07 -5.31 11.49
C VAL A 33 5.89 -4.04 10.67
N VAL A 34 4.89 -4.05 9.81
CA VAL A 34 4.51 -2.92 8.94
C VAL A 34 3.05 -2.64 9.18
N VAL A 35 2.70 -1.36 9.27
CA VAL A 35 1.33 -0.90 9.45
C VAL A 35 1.02 0.06 8.33
N LEU A 36 0.07 -0.33 7.50
CA LEU A 36 -0.46 0.48 6.40
C LEU A 36 -1.93 0.76 6.69
N PRO A 37 -2.41 1.98 6.42
CA PRO A 37 -3.84 2.23 6.43
C PRO A 37 -4.52 1.39 5.33
N GLU A 38 -5.77 1.02 5.57
CA GLU A 38 -6.61 0.44 4.52
C GLU A 38 -6.82 1.48 3.43
N ALA A 39 -6.65 1.07 2.17
CA ALA A 39 -6.89 1.91 1.02
C ALA A 39 -8.28 1.61 0.48
N ASP A 40 -9.03 2.65 0.14
CA ASP A 40 -10.33 2.51 -0.53
C ASP A 40 -10.13 1.91 -1.93
N GLU A 41 -11.12 1.13 -2.39
CA GLU A 41 -11.15 0.64 -3.77
C GLU A 41 -11.24 1.82 -4.73
N VAL A 42 -10.41 1.79 -5.78
CA VAL A 42 -10.36 2.84 -6.79
C VAL A 42 -11.51 2.64 -7.76
N ASP A 43 -12.58 3.43 -7.62
CA ASP A 43 -13.69 3.43 -8.58
C ASP A 43 -13.40 4.40 -9.73
N VAL A 44 -13.04 3.85 -10.89
CA VAL A 44 -12.69 4.64 -12.08
C VAL A 44 -13.95 5.08 -12.82
N VAL A 45 -14.40 6.31 -12.54
CA VAL A 45 -15.50 6.93 -13.29
C VAL A 45 -14.94 7.61 -14.54
N ILE A 46 -15.23 7.05 -15.71
CA ILE A 46 -14.87 7.66 -16.99
C ILE A 46 -15.95 8.67 -17.40
N ASN A 47 -15.59 9.95 -17.46
CA ASN A 47 -16.45 10.99 -18.01
C ASN A 47 -16.36 11.02 -19.54
N GLU A 48 -17.50 11.13 -20.21
CA GLU A 48 -17.53 11.20 -21.68
C GLU A 48 -16.85 12.46 -22.24
N ALA A 49 -16.80 13.55 -21.46
CA ALA A 49 -16.14 14.81 -21.85
C ALA A 49 -14.61 14.67 -22.00
N ASP A 50 -14.02 13.70 -21.31
CA ASP A 50 -12.57 13.45 -21.30
C ASP A 50 -12.14 12.45 -22.39
N LEU A 51 -13.09 12.01 -23.23
CA LEU A 51 -12.87 11.04 -24.29
C LEU A 51 -12.83 11.69 -25.66
N LYS A 52 -11.73 11.51 -26.36
CA LYS A 52 -11.65 11.76 -27.81
C LYS A 52 -11.94 10.47 -28.56
N ILE A 53 -13.02 10.47 -29.34
CA ILE A 53 -13.46 9.32 -30.13
C ILE A 53 -13.21 9.61 -31.62
N ASP A 54 -12.27 8.87 -32.21
CA ASP A 54 -11.95 8.93 -33.62
C ASP A 54 -12.50 7.67 -34.32
N THR A 55 -13.25 7.86 -35.40
CA THR A 55 -13.81 6.78 -36.22
C THR A 55 -13.11 6.73 -37.56
N TYR A 56 -12.72 5.53 -38.00
CA TYR A 56 -11.96 5.35 -39.24
C TYR A 56 -12.29 4.01 -39.91
N ARG A 57 -11.80 3.83 -41.14
CA ARG A 57 -11.98 2.59 -41.90
C ARG A 57 -11.18 1.46 -41.28
N ALA A 58 -11.83 0.31 -41.12
CA ALA A 58 -11.17 -0.88 -40.62
C ALA A 58 -10.08 -1.35 -41.61
N SER A 59 -8.96 -1.83 -41.08
CA SER A 59 -7.86 -2.38 -41.88
C SER A 59 -7.98 -3.90 -41.96
N GLY A 60 -7.91 -4.49 -43.16
CA GLY A 60 -7.82 -5.95 -43.30
C GLY A 60 -8.40 -6.52 -44.59
N ALA A 61 -8.35 -7.85 -44.73
CA ALA A 61 -8.95 -8.59 -45.84
C ALA A 61 -10.48 -8.56 -45.74
N GLY A 62 -11.09 -7.48 -46.21
CA GLY A 62 -12.53 -7.31 -46.26
C GLY A 62 -12.99 -6.88 -47.65
N GLY A 63 -14.17 -7.36 -48.05
CA GLY A 63 -14.82 -6.95 -49.30
C GLY A 63 -15.24 -5.46 -49.29
N GLN A 64 -16.12 -5.07 -50.20
CA GLN A 64 -16.59 -3.67 -50.33
C GLN A 64 -16.96 -3.01 -48.98
N HIS A 65 -17.59 -3.74 -48.06
CA HIS A 65 -18.00 -3.21 -46.76
C HIS A 65 -16.83 -2.67 -45.90
N VAL A 66 -15.62 -3.22 -46.01
CA VAL A 66 -14.46 -2.74 -45.24
C VAL A 66 -13.83 -1.50 -45.86
N ASN A 67 -13.94 -1.35 -47.19
CA ASN A 67 -13.39 -0.21 -47.91
C ASN A 67 -14.28 1.04 -47.85
N THR A 68 -15.58 0.87 -47.60
CA THR A 68 -16.57 1.96 -47.67
C THR A 68 -17.13 2.37 -46.31
N THR A 69 -17.16 1.48 -45.31
CA THR A 69 -17.80 1.73 -44.01
C THR A 69 -16.78 2.06 -42.92
N ASP A 70 -16.98 3.17 -42.21
CA ASP A 70 -16.13 3.60 -41.09
C ASP A 70 -16.50 2.87 -39.78
N SER A 71 -16.17 1.59 -39.69
CA SER A 71 -16.55 0.74 -38.54
C SER A 71 -15.53 0.69 -37.41
N ALA A 72 -14.25 1.07 -37.63
CA ALA A 72 -13.22 1.03 -36.60
C ALA A 72 -13.29 2.25 -35.68
N VAL A 73 -13.09 2.03 -34.38
CA VAL A 73 -13.19 3.08 -33.35
C VAL A 73 -11.89 3.12 -32.55
N ARG A 74 -11.33 4.32 -32.40
CA ARG A 74 -10.24 4.63 -31.49
C ARG A 74 -10.73 5.62 -30.45
N ILE A 75 -10.51 5.29 -29.19
CA ILE A 75 -10.86 6.15 -28.06
C ILE A 75 -9.55 6.51 -27.35
N THR A 76 -9.37 7.79 -27.10
CA THR A 76 -8.26 8.34 -26.32
C THR A 76 -8.83 9.00 -25.07
N HIS A 77 -8.36 8.58 -23.90
CA HIS A 77 -8.63 9.29 -22.65
C HIS A 77 -7.62 10.44 -22.52
N LEU A 78 -8.10 11.68 -22.56
CA LEU A 78 -7.23 12.86 -22.57
C LEU A 78 -6.40 13.03 -21.28
N PRO A 79 -6.95 12.80 -20.07
CA PRO A 79 -6.20 12.96 -18.82
C PRO A 79 -5.05 11.95 -18.64
N THR A 80 -5.29 10.68 -18.98
CA THR A 80 -4.28 9.62 -18.80
C THR A 80 -3.43 9.36 -20.05
N GLY A 81 -3.86 9.88 -21.22
CA GLY A 81 -3.23 9.60 -22.51
C GLY A 81 -3.44 8.17 -23.01
N THR A 82 -4.25 7.35 -22.34
CA THR A 82 -4.48 5.94 -22.72
C THR A 82 -5.29 5.87 -24.01
N VAL A 83 -4.75 5.15 -25.00
CA VAL A 83 -5.40 4.94 -26.30
C VAL A 83 -5.81 3.49 -26.46
N VAL A 84 -7.06 3.27 -26.87
CA VAL A 84 -7.61 1.95 -27.21
C VAL A 84 -8.25 2.01 -28.59
N ALA A 85 -7.93 1.05 -29.46
CA ALA A 85 -8.52 0.94 -30.79
C ALA A 85 -9.09 -0.47 -31.00
N ILE A 86 -10.33 -0.55 -31.49
CA ILE A 86 -11.04 -1.81 -31.74
C ILE A 86 -11.70 -1.76 -33.13
N GLN A 87 -11.57 -2.86 -33.87
CA GLN A 87 -12.16 -3.02 -35.21
C GLN A 87 -12.76 -4.43 -35.45
N ASP A 88 -13.03 -5.19 -34.39
CA ASP A 88 -13.41 -6.60 -34.47
C ASP A 88 -14.78 -6.81 -35.12
N GLU A 89 -15.73 -5.91 -34.86
CA GLU A 89 -17.10 -6.03 -35.35
C GLU A 89 -17.39 -5.12 -36.54
N ARG A 90 -18.38 -5.50 -37.35
CA ARG A 90 -18.85 -4.69 -38.50
C ARG A 90 -19.57 -3.41 -38.08
N SER A 91 -20.03 -3.33 -36.82
CA SER A 91 -20.80 -2.19 -36.29
C SER A 91 -19.93 -1.30 -35.42
N GLN A 92 -19.91 0.00 -35.75
CA GLN A 92 -19.19 1.03 -34.98
C GLN A 92 -19.66 1.09 -33.52
N HIS A 93 -20.96 1.01 -33.25
CA HIS A 93 -21.49 1.10 -31.88
C HIS A 93 -21.01 -0.04 -30.99
N LYS A 94 -20.91 -1.25 -31.55
CA LYS A 94 -20.41 -2.42 -30.83
C LYS A 94 -18.91 -2.31 -30.57
N ASN A 95 -18.14 -1.80 -31.53
CA ASN A 95 -16.72 -1.50 -31.34
C ASN A 95 -16.51 -0.39 -30.30
N LYS A 96 -17.33 0.66 -30.31
CA LYS A 96 -17.30 1.73 -29.30
C LYS A 96 -17.58 1.18 -27.90
N ALA A 97 -18.62 0.37 -27.72
CA ALA A 97 -18.96 -0.23 -26.43
C ALA A 97 -17.82 -1.13 -25.89
N LYS A 98 -17.23 -1.96 -26.75
CA LYS A 98 -16.04 -2.75 -26.39
C LYS A 98 -14.84 -1.87 -26.06
N ALA A 99 -14.61 -0.81 -26.83
CA ALA A 99 -13.47 0.07 -26.63
C ALA A 99 -13.55 0.81 -25.29
N LEU A 100 -14.75 1.26 -24.90
CA LEU A 100 -15.00 1.85 -23.58
C LEU A 100 -14.73 0.85 -22.45
N LYS A 101 -15.19 -0.40 -22.59
CA LYS A 101 -14.95 -1.45 -21.59
C LYS A 101 -13.46 -1.75 -21.41
N VAL A 102 -12.71 -1.87 -22.52
CA VAL A 102 -11.26 -2.11 -22.49
C VAL A 102 -10.50 -0.89 -21.96
N LEU A 103 -10.95 0.32 -22.30
CA LEU A 103 -10.37 1.55 -21.78
C LEU A 103 -10.52 1.65 -20.26
N GLY A 104 -11.72 1.38 -19.73
CA GLY A 104 -11.95 1.32 -18.28
C GLY A 104 -11.07 0.30 -17.57
N ALA A 105 -10.98 -0.91 -18.11
CA ALA A 105 -10.12 -1.94 -17.54
C ALA A 105 -8.63 -1.52 -17.50
N ARG A 106 -8.12 -0.88 -18.57
CA ARG A 106 -6.73 -0.41 -18.62
C ARG A 106 -6.44 0.74 -17.66
N ILE A 107 -7.38 1.67 -17.51
CA ILE A 107 -7.20 2.80 -16.58
C ILE A 107 -7.24 2.27 -15.14
N ALA A 108 -8.20 1.40 -14.81
CA ALA A 108 -8.27 0.76 -13.50
C ALA A 108 -7.00 -0.02 -13.17
N GLU A 109 -6.50 -0.84 -14.09
CA GLU A 109 -5.26 -1.60 -13.90
C GLU A 109 -4.05 -0.67 -13.65
N ALA A 110 -3.96 0.44 -14.39
CA ALA A 110 -2.87 1.40 -14.22
C ALA A 110 -2.95 2.15 -12.87
N GLU A 111 -4.16 2.50 -12.42
CA GLU A 111 -4.35 3.14 -11.12
C GLU A 111 -4.10 2.17 -9.95
N GLU A 112 -4.56 0.92 -10.07
CA GLU A 112 -4.24 -0.14 -9.13
C GLU A 112 -2.73 -0.40 -9.04
N GLU A 113 -2.03 -0.43 -10.18
CA GLU A 113 -0.59 -0.61 -10.23
C GLU A 113 0.13 0.56 -9.54
N LYS A 114 -0.30 1.79 -9.80
CA LYS A 114 0.25 2.99 -9.15
C LYS A 114 0.04 2.95 -7.63
N LEU A 115 -1.17 2.65 -7.17
CA LEU A 115 -1.47 2.52 -5.74
C LEU A 115 -0.62 1.42 -5.10
N ARG A 116 -0.49 0.28 -5.76
CA ARG A 116 0.34 -0.84 -5.30
C ARG A 116 1.81 -0.44 -5.23
N ALA A 117 2.32 0.33 -6.19
CA ALA A 117 3.69 0.84 -6.18
C ALA A 117 3.92 1.80 -5.00
N GLU A 118 2.99 2.72 -4.74
CA GLU A 118 3.04 3.63 -3.58
C GLU A 118 3.01 2.86 -2.25
N GLN A 119 2.16 1.84 -2.14
CA GLN A 119 2.11 0.96 -0.97
C GLN A 119 3.40 0.15 -0.80
N MET A 120 3.96 -0.39 -1.88
CA MET A 120 5.23 -1.12 -1.85
C MET A 120 6.38 -0.21 -1.43
N GLN A 121 6.43 1.02 -1.92
CA GLN A 121 7.41 2.01 -1.52
C GLN A 121 7.28 2.34 -0.03
N SER A 122 6.07 2.65 0.44
CA SER A 122 5.77 2.94 1.84
C SER A 122 6.13 1.76 2.75
N ARG A 123 5.84 0.53 2.32
CA ARG A 123 6.23 -0.69 3.01
C ARG A 123 7.74 -0.85 3.08
N SER A 124 8.44 -0.63 1.96
CA SER A 124 9.89 -0.73 1.90
C SER A 124 10.58 0.28 2.81
N SER A 125 10.05 1.50 2.93
CA SER A 125 10.60 2.50 3.86
C SER A 125 10.41 2.12 5.32
N GLN A 126 9.35 1.38 5.66
CA GLN A 126 9.08 0.94 7.04
C GLN A 126 9.92 -0.28 7.47
N ILE A 127 10.20 -1.22 6.55
CA ILE A 127 10.91 -2.47 6.88
C ILE A 127 12.43 -2.26 7.09
N GLY A 128 12.99 -1.17 6.56
CA GLY A 128 14.43 -0.93 6.60
C GLY A 128 15.21 -2.06 5.92
N ARG A 129 16.38 -2.42 6.46
CA ARG A 129 17.15 -3.59 5.99
C ARG A 129 16.73 -4.88 6.69
N GLY A 130 15.87 -4.79 7.70
CA GLY A 130 15.42 -5.95 8.49
C GLY A 130 16.52 -6.55 9.35
N ASP A 131 17.60 -5.79 9.62
CA ASP A 131 18.72 -6.26 10.42
C ASP A 131 18.40 -6.22 11.92
N ARG A 132 19.06 -7.09 12.69
CA ARG A 132 18.92 -7.21 14.16
C ARG A 132 19.38 -5.95 14.91
N SER A 133 20.13 -5.08 14.22
CA SER A 133 20.58 -3.78 14.71
C SER A 133 19.44 -2.76 14.76
N GLU A 134 18.49 -2.81 13.82
CA GLU A 134 17.35 -1.87 13.66
C GLU A 134 16.17 -2.18 14.59
N ARG A 135 16.40 -2.93 15.67
CA ARG A 135 15.34 -3.39 16.58
C ARG A 135 14.72 -2.21 17.34
N ILE A 136 13.40 -2.11 17.27
CA ILE A 136 12.63 -1.18 18.11
C ILE A 136 12.28 -1.79 19.46
N ARG A 137 12.01 -3.11 19.50
CA ARG A 137 11.63 -3.83 20.72
C ARG A 137 12.40 -5.13 20.86
N THR A 138 12.75 -5.49 22.09
CA THR A 138 13.32 -6.80 22.44
C THR A 138 12.43 -7.53 23.43
N TYR A 139 12.02 -8.74 23.08
CA TYR A 139 11.26 -9.68 23.89
C TYR A 139 12.21 -10.74 24.41
N ASN A 140 12.54 -10.71 25.70
CA ASN A 140 13.40 -11.70 26.34
C ASN A 140 12.54 -12.64 27.19
N TYR A 141 12.36 -13.88 26.72
CA TYR A 141 11.55 -14.88 27.41
C TYR A 141 12.27 -15.46 28.65
N ALA A 142 13.60 -15.52 28.66
CA ALA A 142 14.35 -16.06 29.79
C ALA A 142 14.25 -15.18 31.04
N GLN A 143 14.07 -13.87 30.86
CA GLN A 143 14.00 -12.86 31.93
C GLN A 143 12.59 -12.26 32.08
N ASP A 144 11.58 -12.80 31.38
CA ASP A 144 10.22 -12.28 31.30
C ASP A 144 10.17 -10.74 31.14
N ARG A 145 10.94 -10.24 30.17
CA ARG A 145 11.21 -8.79 30.04
C ARG A 145 11.08 -8.32 28.61
N ILE A 146 10.49 -7.14 28.46
CA ILE A 146 10.28 -6.48 27.18
C ILE A 146 10.84 -5.07 27.28
N THR A 147 11.68 -4.70 26.32
CA THR A 147 12.31 -3.37 26.29
C THR A 147 12.03 -2.74 24.93
N ASP A 148 11.45 -1.54 24.93
CA ASP A 148 11.40 -0.66 23.77
C ASP A 148 12.65 0.22 23.76
N HIS A 149 13.46 0.13 22.71
CA HIS A 149 14.75 0.81 22.59
C HIS A 149 14.61 2.28 22.17
N ARG A 150 13.43 2.71 21.71
CA ARG A 150 13.20 4.11 21.29
C ARG A 150 13.07 5.05 22.50
N ILE A 151 12.41 4.56 23.55
CA ILE A 151 12.16 5.29 24.80
C ILE A 151 12.92 4.69 26.00
N HIS A 152 13.66 3.60 25.77
CA HIS A 152 14.37 2.82 26.81
C HIS A 152 13.47 2.33 27.97
N VAL A 153 12.16 2.24 27.75
CA VAL A 153 11.20 1.72 28.73
C VAL A 153 11.23 0.21 28.72
N THR A 154 11.24 -0.36 29.92
CA THR A 154 11.31 -1.80 30.15
C THR A 154 10.20 -2.25 31.07
N THR A 155 9.45 -3.27 30.65
CA THR A 155 8.29 -3.83 31.36
C THR A 155 8.44 -5.34 31.50
N HIS A 156 7.75 -5.91 32.49
CA HIS A 156 7.67 -7.34 32.75
C HIS A 156 6.28 -7.89 32.46
N GLY A 157 6.15 -9.22 32.28
CA GLY A 157 4.89 -9.87 31.95
C GLY A 157 4.72 -10.11 30.46
N MET A 158 5.55 -10.99 29.91
CA MET A 158 5.50 -11.40 28.50
C MET A 158 4.14 -11.95 28.10
N HIS A 159 3.49 -12.68 29.01
CA HIS A 159 2.16 -13.24 28.78
C HIS A 159 1.10 -12.16 28.54
N LYS A 160 1.17 -11.04 29.27
CA LYS A 160 0.22 -9.93 29.11
C LYS A 160 0.43 -9.19 27.78
N VAL A 161 1.67 -9.06 27.32
CA VAL A 161 1.96 -8.52 25.98
C VAL A 161 1.52 -9.48 24.89
N ALA A 162 1.73 -10.79 25.06
CA ALA A 162 1.25 -11.80 24.12
C ALA A 162 -0.29 -11.80 23.98
N ASN A 163 -1.00 -11.46 25.07
CA ASN A 163 -2.46 -11.29 25.07
C ASN A 163 -2.93 -9.90 24.62
N GLY A 164 -2.01 -8.97 24.31
CA GLY A 164 -2.33 -7.62 23.84
C GLY A 164 -2.66 -6.60 24.92
N GLU A 165 -2.67 -6.97 26.20
CA GLU A 165 -3.08 -6.09 27.31
C GLU A 165 -2.10 -4.95 27.57
N LEU A 166 -0.79 -5.23 27.45
CA LEU A 166 0.27 -4.26 27.75
C LEU A 166 0.74 -3.46 26.51
N ILE A 167 0.25 -3.79 25.32
CA ILE A 167 0.64 -3.09 24.08
C ILE A 167 0.18 -1.62 24.13
N GLY A 168 -1.00 -1.37 24.71
CA GLY A 168 -1.54 -0.03 24.87
C GLY A 168 -0.65 0.90 25.70
N GLU A 169 -0.02 0.40 26.77
CA GLU A 169 0.85 1.20 27.63
C GLU A 169 2.12 1.66 26.91
N PHE A 170 2.74 0.76 26.14
CA PHE A 170 3.89 1.12 25.31
C PHE A 170 3.52 2.17 24.27
N ASN A 171 2.36 2.03 23.62
CA ASN A 171 1.94 2.93 22.57
C ASN A 171 1.52 4.31 23.12
N ALA A 172 0.93 4.36 24.31
CA ALA A 172 0.66 5.61 25.01
C ALA A 172 1.96 6.37 25.32
N ALA A 173 2.94 5.69 25.93
CA ALA A 173 4.24 6.31 26.24
C ALA A 173 4.99 6.81 24.99
N LEU A 174 4.88 6.10 23.87
CA LEU A 174 5.45 6.53 22.59
C LEU A 174 4.69 7.72 21.98
N CYS A 175 3.38 7.76 22.14
CA CYS A 175 2.54 8.87 21.69
C CYS A 175 2.89 10.17 22.45
N ASP A 176 3.05 10.07 23.77
CA ASP A 176 3.44 11.19 24.61
C ASP A 176 4.82 11.72 24.22
N ARG A 177 5.78 10.84 23.95
CA ARG A 177 7.12 11.21 23.48
C ARG A 177 7.10 11.94 22.14
N GLU A 178 6.33 11.44 21.17
CA GLU A 178 6.16 12.09 19.85
C GLU A 178 5.54 13.48 20.00
N LEU A 179 4.58 13.64 20.91
CA LEU A 179 3.95 14.94 21.17
C LEU A 179 4.93 15.93 21.78
N GLN A 180 5.78 15.48 22.73
CA GLN A 180 6.83 16.31 23.31
C GLN A 180 7.83 16.78 22.26
N GLU A 181 8.35 15.89 21.41
CA GLU A 181 9.28 16.24 20.33
C GLU A 181 8.67 17.29 19.38
N ARG A 182 7.39 17.14 19.03
CA ARG A 182 6.70 18.09 18.16
C ARG A 182 6.49 19.47 18.80
N LEU A 183 6.33 19.52 20.12
CA LEU A 183 6.21 20.78 20.85
C LEU A 183 7.56 21.49 20.92
N GLU A 184 8.63 20.76 21.19
CA GLU A 184 10.00 21.28 21.19
C GLU A 184 10.38 21.86 19.82
N ASP A 185 10.13 21.11 18.74
CA ASP A 185 10.37 21.58 17.36
C ASP A 185 9.58 22.86 17.02
N PHE A 186 8.39 23.03 17.59
CA PHE A 186 7.55 24.20 17.36
C PHE A 186 8.02 25.43 18.16
N GLU A 187 8.55 25.22 19.36
CA GLU A 187 9.16 26.26 20.17
C GLU A 187 10.48 26.74 19.55
N ASP A 188 11.32 25.82 19.06
CA ASP A 188 12.59 26.13 18.39
C ASP A 188 12.39 26.77 17.00
N GLY A 189 11.32 26.43 16.28
CA GLY A 189 10.98 27.05 14.99
C GLY A 189 10.35 28.45 15.08
N ASN A 190 9.94 28.88 16.27
CA ASN A 190 9.45 30.23 16.55
C ASN A 190 10.50 31.13 17.25
N ALA A 191 11.70 30.59 17.51
CA ALA A 191 12.86 31.32 18.03
C ALA A 191 13.75 31.83 16.88
#